data_AF-A0A0M1JHT1-F1
#
_entry.id   AF-A0A0M1JHT1-F1
#
_cell.length_a   1.000
_cell.length_b   1.000
_cell.length_c   1.000
_cell.angle_alpha   90.00
_cell.angle_beta   90.00
_cell.angle_gamma   90.00
#
_symmetry.space_group_name_H-M   'P 1'
#
loop_
_entity.id
_entity.type
_entity.pdbx_description
1 polymer ?
#
loop_
_entity_poly.entity_id
_entity_poly.type
_entity_poly.pdbx_seq_one_letter_code
_entity_poly.pdbx_strand_id
1 'polypeptide(L)'
;MTEKDKIDEDDVMQHREKNGIEFWVNTLTRQCGINVRGVARLCGVDSSTIRSALKKSQKIEGEVGEIRETELYNLLKGKDIFLEKVGEISPTKRGGAVKIILSNICSIFIRYYAGKGYTTSIESMGKILDLGMERFIFDGADFIPRPKSITLDDVEYLVAKEEIQVTKSRTGIVWFYTNPNTGASGIGLKSLPHLCGGVAFKHVLGYIEGREDKNQAFLRNGADAIVKSNISYATIYHFGYNASPRKAKAKEWATKLQQIDGYIHQKTGYAEPDRQVTDELIAAMRREIDLLRQQLGLYDEQGIARWHLLLGTTLNYKFGGSGAVIKSEVETTATPQRVDFVIENLHHYAKISQVLDGLNAEADHNIVTYKSHHQTLDANAINEHIGYYIGYKKGIEKLTDRDHSQDTYHLVAVCTRYPEALIKEAGTKWSQLKPGVYKINLLIDITVVVTSQVEMKPHNSAWLLFSHDKERVEYALNLPENAYIPDYIPKLLQEELQRK
;
A
#
# COMPACT_ATOMS: atom_id res chain seq x y z
N MET A 1 -14.25 36.54 14.61
CA MET A 1 -12.78 36.44 14.50
C MET A 1 -12.22 37.51 15.44
N THR A 2 -11.75 37.10 16.61
CA THR A 2 -11.21 38.00 17.65
C THR A 2 -9.74 38.33 17.38
N GLU A 3 -9.37 39.58 17.66
CA GLU A 3 -8.01 40.11 17.77
C GLU A 3 -7.09 39.18 18.56
N LYS A 4 -6.29 38.36 17.88
CA LYS A 4 -5.02 37.78 18.35
C LYS A 4 -4.36 37.13 17.14
N ASP A 5 -3.76 37.94 16.27
CA ASP A 5 -2.75 37.52 15.29
C ASP A 5 -2.09 38.80 14.72
N LYS A 6 -1.38 39.55 15.57
CA LYS A 6 -0.35 40.46 15.06
C LYS A 6 0.88 39.60 14.82
N ILE A 7 1.14 39.31 13.55
CA ILE A 7 2.34 38.61 13.07
C ILE A 7 3.54 39.52 13.35
N ASP A 8 4.54 39.00 14.06
CA ASP A 8 5.83 39.67 14.24
C ASP A 8 6.50 39.83 12.87
N GLU A 9 6.79 41.07 12.45
CA GLU A 9 7.31 41.38 11.11
C GLU A 9 8.70 40.75 10.84
N ASP A 10 9.42 40.35 11.89
CA ASP A 10 10.76 39.75 11.81
C ASP A 10 10.78 38.26 11.42
N ASP A 11 9.65 37.55 11.38
CA ASP A 11 9.61 36.07 11.21
C ASP A 11 9.15 35.60 9.80
N VAL A 12 8.99 36.53 8.85
CA VAL A 12 8.47 36.24 7.49
C VAL A 12 9.57 35.80 6.51
N MET A 13 10.83 36.10 6.78
CA MET A 13 11.95 35.85 5.85
C MET A 13 13.02 34.96 6.49
N GLN A 14 13.06 33.69 6.08
CA GLN A 14 14.13 32.78 6.48
C GLN A 14 15.36 32.95 5.59
N HIS A 15 16.52 33.08 6.23
CA HIS A 15 17.80 33.32 5.58
C HIS A 15 18.92 32.44 6.16
N ARG A 16 19.76 31.91 5.26
CA ARG A 16 21.04 31.28 5.58
C ARG A 16 22.08 31.62 4.52
N GLU A 17 23.34 31.62 4.94
CA GLU A 17 24.48 31.75 4.04
C GLU A 17 25.29 30.45 4.10
N LYS A 18 25.47 29.78 2.95
CA LYS A 18 26.31 28.58 2.83
C LYS A 18 27.26 28.75 1.64
N ASN A 19 28.55 28.52 1.86
CA ASN A 19 29.59 28.63 0.83
C ASN A 19 29.58 29.98 0.07
N GLY A 20 29.27 31.08 0.77
CA GLY A 20 29.16 32.43 0.20
C GLY A 20 27.96 32.64 -0.74
N ILE A 21 26.97 31.76 -0.67
CA ILE A 21 25.67 31.88 -1.34
C ILE A 21 24.64 32.18 -0.26
N GLU A 22 23.92 33.29 -0.40
CA GLU A 22 22.83 33.65 0.51
C GLU A 22 21.50 33.15 -0.05
N PHE A 23 20.85 32.27 0.70
CA PHE A 23 19.56 31.68 0.38
C PHE A 23 18.47 32.37 1.19
N TRP A 24 17.39 32.75 0.52
CA TRP A 24 16.30 33.50 1.11
C TRP A 24 14.97 32.86 0.74
N VAL A 25 14.10 32.71 1.74
CA VAL A 25 12.75 32.17 1.58
C VAL A 25 11.76 33.04 2.34
N ASN A 26 10.72 33.50 1.66
CA ASN A 26 9.55 34.03 2.33
C ASN A 26 8.74 32.84 2.88
N THR A 27 8.66 32.70 4.20
CA THR A 27 8.07 31.53 4.87
C THR A 27 6.56 31.41 4.63
N LEU A 28 5.89 32.53 4.33
CA LEU A 28 4.45 32.60 4.05
C LEU A 28 4.11 32.26 2.59
N THR A 29 4.79 32.91 1.64
CA THR A 29 4.49 32.76 0.21
C THR A 29 5.29 31.65 -0.45
N ARG A 30 6.34 31.16 0.22
CA ARG A 30 7.35 30.21 -0.29
C ARG A 30 8.12 30.72 -1.51
N GLN A 31 7.96 32.00 -1.88
CA GLN A 31 8.83 32.62 -2.86
C GLN A 31 10.24 32.67 -2.30
N CYS A 32 11.22 32.31 -3.12
CA CYS A 32 12.60 32.18 -2.68
C CYS A 32 13.56 32.65 -3.75
N GLY A 33 14.80 32.87 -3.34
CA GLY A 33 15.81 33.37 -4.24
C GLY A 33 17.21 33.38 -3.65
N ILE A 34 18.15 33.83 -4.48
CA ILE A 34 19.57 33.87 -4.16
C ILE A 34 20.09 35.29 -4.40
N ASN A 35 21.01 35.76 -3.56
CA ASN A 35 21.66 37.03 -3.79
C ASN A 35 22.51 37.03 -5.10
N VAL A 36 22.76 38.22 -5.64
CA VAL A 36 23.48 38.39 -6.93
C VAL A 36 24.84 37.69 -6.94
N ARG A 37 25.59 37.72 -5.83
CA ARG A 37 26.90 37.07 -5.73
C ARG A 37 26.77 35.55 -5.76
N GLY A 38 25.78 35.00 -5.08
CA GLY A 38 25.50 33.57 -5.09
C GLY A 38 25.15 33.06 -6.48
N VAL A 39 24.30 33.79 -7.23
CA VAL A 39 23.99 33.44 -8.63
C VAL A 39 25.24 33.49 -9.50
N ALA A 40 26.08 34.53 -9.36
CA ALA A 40 27.32 34.62 -10.11
C ALA A 40 28.26 33.43 -9.83
N ARG A 41 28.34 33.02 -8.57
CA ARG A 41 29.12 31.84 -8.14
C ARG A 41 28.59 30.54 -8.73
N LEU A 42 27.28 30.34 -8.74
CA LEU A 42 26.64 29.18 -9.37
C LEU A 42 26.85 29.15 -10.88
N CYS A 43 26.94 30.32 -11.52
CA CYS A 43 27.20 30.43 -12.95
C CYS A 43 28.70 30.38 -13.33
N GLY A 44 29.61 30.45 -12.37
CA GLY A 44 31.06 30.54 -12.63
C GLY A 44 31.48 31.85 -13.30
N VAL A 45 30.79 32.96 -13.01
CA VAL A 45 31.06 34.28 -13.60
C VAL A 45 31.26 35.36 -12.53
N ASP A 46 31.82 36.50 -12.91
CA ASP A 46 31.92 37.65 -12.02
C ASP A 46 30.54 38.26 -11.70
N SER A 47 30.38 38.76 -10.48
CA SER A 47 29.12 39.39 -10.03
C SER A 47 28.72 40.62 -10.85
N SER A 48 29.69 41.34 -11.44
CA SER A 48 29.45 42.44 -12.37
C SER A 48 28.76 41.99 -13.66
N THR A 49 29.03 40.76 -14.12
CA THR A 49 28.39 40.16 -15.30
C THR A 49 26.89 39.98 -15.06
N ILE A 50 26.51 39.40 -13.91
CA ILE A 50 25.10 39.24 -13.53
C ILE A 50 24.44 40.61 -13.34
N ARG A 51 25.08 41.55 -12.63
CA ARG A 51 24.55 42.92 -12.46
C ARG A 51 24.32 43.64 -13.79
N SER A 52 25.24 43.48 -14.73
CA SER A 52 25.14 44.12 -16.05
C SER A 52 23.97 43.55 -16.86
N ALA A 53 23.75 42.24 -16.80
CA ALA A 53 22.59 41.60 -17.43
C ALA A 53 21.27 42.10 -16.82
N LEU A 54 21.17 42.13 -15.49
CA LEU A 54 20.00 42.63 -14.77
C LEU A 54 19.71 44.11 -15.08
N LYS A 55 20.74 44.95 -15.11
CA LYS A 55 20.60 46.39 -15.44
C LYS A 55 20.09 46.58 -16.86
N LYS A 56 20.52 45.75 -17.82
CA LYS A 56 20.05 45.80 -19.21
C LYS A 56 18.60 45.34 -19.34
N SER A 57 18.18 44.31 -18.60
CA SER A 57 16.80 43.81 -18.65
C SER A 57 15.76 44.71 -17.97
N GLN A 58 16.19 45.68 -17.16
CA GLN A 58 15.31 46.62 -16.45
C GLN A 58 15.10 47.97 -17.14
N LYS A 59 15.73 48.23 -18.30
CA LYS A 59 15.54 49.49 -19.05
C LYS A 59 14.18 49.51 -19.77
N ILE A 60 13.51 50.67 -19.77
CA ILE A 60 12.22 50.92 -20.44
C ILE A 60 12.45 50.99 -21.97
N GLU A 61 11.47 50.53 -22.77
CA GLU A 61 11.50 50.39 -24.25
C GLU A 61 11.91 51.64 -25.06
N GLY A 62 12.12 52.80 -24.44
CA GLY A 62 12.55 54.05 -25.09
C GLY A 62 13.99 54.52 -24.79
N GLU A 63 14.71 53.92 -23.82
CA GLU A 63 16.11 54.30 -23.49
C GLU A 63 17.16 53.35 -24.12
N VAL A 64 16.72 52.54 -25.09
CA VAL A 64 17.48 51.40 -25.65
C VAL A 64 18.03 51.78 -27.04
N GLY A 65 18.79 52.87 -27.11
CA GLY A 65 19.65 53.12 -28.28
C GLY A 65 20.70 52.02 -28.38
N GLU A 66 20.69 51.27 -29.49
CA GLU A 66 21.74 50.35 -29.96
C GLU A 66 22.32 49.33 -28.95
N ILE A 67 21.51 48.79 -28.03
CA ILE A 67 21.95 47.62 -27.27
C ILE A 67 21.69 46.38 -28.12
N ARG A 68 22.76 45.71 -28.59
CA ARG A 68 22.68 44.35 -29.17
C ARG A 68 21.76 43.49 -28.29
N GLU A 69 20.61 43.08 -28.81
CA GLU A 69 19.72 42.13 -28.14
C GLU A 69 20.51 40.85 -27.87
N THR A 70 20.84 40.60 -26.62
CA THR A 70 21.49 39.36 -26.23
C THR A 70 20.42 38.32 -25.97
N GLU A 71 20.73 37.06 -26.26
CA GLU A 71 19.89 35.90 -25.93
C GLU A 71 19.40 35.95 -24.47
N LEU A 72 20.28 36.34 -23.54
CA LEU A 72 19.95 36.49 -22.12
C LEU A 72 18.98 37.66 -21.84
N TYR A 73 19.05 38.77 -22.58
CA TYR A 73 18.08 39.87 -22.44
C TYR A 73 16.67 39.39 -22.80
N ASN A 74 16.52 38.66 -23.92
CA ASN A 74 15.24 38.13 -24.37
C ASN A 74 14.65 37.10 -23.39
N LEU A 75 15.51 36.35 -22.68
CA LEU A 75 15.07 35.42 -21.63
C LEU A 75 14.57 36.14 -20.36
N LEU A 76 15.03 37.36 -20.08
CA LEU A 76 14.73 38.10 -18.86
C LEU A 76 13.65 39.19 -19.05
N LYS A 77 13.48 39.71 -20.27
CA LYS A 77 12.54 40.81 -20.57
C LYS A 77 11.11 40.47 -20.09
N GLY A 78 10.49 41.40 -19.37
CA GLY A 78 9.10 41.30 -18.92
C GLY A 78 8.84 40.32 -17.77
N LYS A 79 9.89 39.86 -17.06
CA LYS A 79 9.76 38.99 -15.88
C LYS A 79 10.01 39.77 -14.60
N ASP A 80 9.36 39.34 -13.52
CA ASP A 80 9.71 39.79 -12.17
C ASP A 80 11.08 39.21 -11.81
N ILE A 81 12.02 40.10 -11.51
CA ILE A 81 13.44 39.75 -11.36
C ILE A 81 13.81 39.48 -9.90
N PHE A 82 13.38 40.39 -9.04
CA PHE A 82 13.76 40.40 -7.64
C PHE A 82 12.60 39.92 -6.77
N LEU A 83 12.96 39.26 -5.67
CA LEU A 83 12.03 38.92 -4.61
C LEU A 83 11.62 40.23 -3.92
N GLU A 84 10.54 40.83 -4.39
CA GLU A 84 10.01 42.12 -3.90
C GLU A 84 8.52 41.99 -3.49
N LYS A 85 8.21 42.66 -2.36
CA LYS A 85 6.93 42.86 -1.64
C LYS A 85 5.75 41.92 -1.96
N VAL A 86 5.53 40.97 -1.06
CA VAL A 86 4.16 40.55 -0.68
C VAL A 86 3.91 41.12 0.72
N GLY A 87 3.06 42.15 0.82
CA GLY A 87 2.67 42.75 2.10
C GLY A 87 3.68 43.74 2.73
N GLU A 88 4.43 44.49 1.93
CA GLU A 88 5.39 45.54 2.36
C GLU A 88 6.73 45.10 2.99
N ILE A 89 6.98 43.80 3.20
CA ILE A 89 8.24 43.30 3.77
C ILE A 89 9.26 42.97 2.66
N SER A 90 10.46 43.55 2.73
CA SER A 90 11.58 43.31 1.81
C SER A 90 12.71 42.52 2.49
N PRO A 91 13.53 41.73 1.75
CA PRO A 91 14.72 41.10 2.34
C PRO A 91 15.68 42.17 2.89
N THR A 92 15.86 42.21 4.21
CA THR A 92 16.79 43.13 4.88
C THR A 92 17.88 42.36 5.60
N LYS A 93 19.14 42.78 5.44
CA LYS A 93 20.30 42.26 6.18
C LYS A 93 21.01 43.45 6.83
N ARG A 94 21.17 43.42 8.16
CA ARG A 94 21.79 44.50 8.95
C ARG A 94 21.17 45.88 8.68
N GLY A 95 19.84 45.96 8.58
CA GLY A 95 19.10 47.21 8.36
C GLY A 95 19.14 47.76 6.92
N GLY A 96 19.82 47.09 5.98
CA GLY A 96 19.84 47.47 4.56
C GLY A 96 19.06 46.50 3.68
N ALA A 97 18.37 47.03 2.67
CA ALA A 97 17.67 46.21 1.67
C ALA A 97 18.66 45.41 0.81
N VAL A 98 18.38 44.11 0.63
CA VAL A 98 19.20 43.20 -0.19
C VAL A 98 18.42 42.77 -1.43
N LYS A 99 19.07 42.86 -2.59
CA LYS A 99 18.49 42.40 -3.85
C LYS A 99 18.66 40.89 -4.02
N ILE A 100 17.56 40.16 -3.88
CA ILE A 100 17.48 38.71 -4.02
C ILE A 100 16.83 38.37 -5.36
N ILE A 101 17.52 37.61 -6.20
CA ILE A 101 17.04 37.18 -7.51
C ILE A 101 16.10 35.99 -7.30
N LEU A 102 14.90 36.02 -7.89
CA LEU A 102 13.91 34.95 -7.75
C LEU A 102 14.40 33.61 -8.32
N SER A 103 13.96 32.49 -7.73
CA SER A 103 14.36 31.13 -8.12
C SER A 103 14.29 30.88 -9.63
N ASN A 104 13.16 31.18 -10.26
CA ASN A 104 12.95 31.04 -11.69
C ASN A 104 13.97 31.83 -12.53
N ILE A 105 14.38 33.01 -12.06
CA ILE A 105 15.39 33.85 -12.70
C ILE A 105 16.81 33.31 -12.46
N CYS A 106 17.11 32.83 -11.26
CA CYS A 106 18.35 32.09 -10.98
C CYS A 106 18.51 30.90 -11.95
N SER A 107 17.46 30.13 -12.18
CA SER A 107 17.48 29.02 -13.14
C SER A 107 17.73 29.46 -14.59
N ILE A 108 17.28 30.66 -14.99
CA ILE A 108 17.58 31.22 -16.32
C ILE A 108 19.08 31.49 -16.46
N PHE A 109 19.69 32.16 -15.48
CA PHE A 109 21.13 32.43 -15.50
C PHE A 109 21.96 31.14 -15.53
N ILE A 110 21.64 30.17 -14.66
CA ILE A 110 22.39 28.91 -14.56
C ILE A 110 22.27 28.10 -15.86
N ARG A 111 21.08 28.00 -16.45
CA ARG A 111 20.91 27.32 -17.75
C ARG A 111 21.63 28.03 -18.89
N TYR A 112 21.55 29.36 -18.92
CA TYR A 112 22.21 30.15 -19.95
C TYR A 112 23.73 29.93 -19.94
N TYR A 113 24.38 30.05 -18.77
CA TYR A 113 25.82 29.86 -18.68
C TYR A 113 26.26 28.40 -18.83
N ALA A 114 25.43 27.44 -18.38
CA ALA A 114 25.68 26.02 -18.66
C ALA A 114 25.66 25.74 -20.17
N GLY A 115 24.68 26.30 -20.90
CA GLY A 115 24.61 26.21 -22.37
C GLY A 115 25.76 26.91 -23.11
N LYS A 116 26.47 27.84 -22.45
CA LYS A 116 27.72 28.44 -22.96
C LYS A 116 28.99 27.66 -22.56
N GLY A 117 28.85 26.52 -21.89
CA GLY A 117 29.96 25.63 -21.55
C GLY A 117 30.66 25.93 -20.21
N TYR A 118 30.08 26.76 -19.34
CA TYR A 118 30.67 27.06 -18.03
C TYR A 118 30.51 25.86 -17.10
N THR A 119 31.63 25.20 -16.76
CA THR A 119 31.65 23.95 -15.98
C THR A 119 30.96 24.09 -14.62
N THR A 120 31.22 25.18 -13.88
CA THR A 120 30.55 25.46 -12.60
C THR A 120 29.03 25.58 -12.74
N SER A 121 28.57 26.13 -13.86
CA SER A 121 27.14 26.26 -14.17
C SER A 121 26.52 24.91 -14.57
N ILE A 122 27.27 24.05 -15.27
CA ILE A 122 26.87 22.67 -15.60
C ILE A 122 26.74 21.84 -14.31
N GLU A 123 27.70 21.92 -13.39
CA GLU A 123 27.64 21.24 -12.09
C GLU A 123 26.48 21.74 -11.23
N SER A 124 26.27 23.06 -11.18
CA SER A 124 25.13 23.66 -10.47
C SER A 124 23.81 23.23 -11.09
N MET A 125 23.73 23.18 -12.42
CA MET A 125 22.56 22.70 -13.14
C MET A 125 22.28 21.22 -12.84
N GLY A 126 23.30 20.37 -12.74
CA GLY A 126 23.15 18.97 -12.32
C GLY A 126 22.46 18.84 -10.96
N LYS A 127 22.97 19.57 -9.95
CA LYS A 127 22.37 19.59 -8.60
C LYS A 127 20.93 20.11 -8.58
N ILE A 128 20.61 21.06 -9.46
CA ILE A 128 19.26 21.65 -9.57
C ILE A 128 18.32 20.73 -10.35
N LEU A 129 18.81 19.95 -11.31
CA LEU A 129 17.99 19.04 -12.11
C LEU A 129 17.37 17.93 -11.27
N ASP A 130 18.13 17.44 -10.28
CA ASP A 130 17.68 16.37 -9.37
C ASP A 130 16.64 16.86 -8.35
N LEU A 131 16.77 18.10 -7.86
CA LEU A 131 15.97 18.61 -6.73
C LEU A 131 14.90 19.65 -7.13
N GLY A 132 15.11 20.37 -8.22
CA GLY A 132 14.42 21.62 -8.54
C GLY A 132 15.04 22.84 -7.84
N MET A 133 14.96 24.01 -8.50
CA MET A 133 15.64 25.24 -8.03
C MET A 133 15.12 25.71 -6.67
N GLU A 134 13.80 25.67 -6.48
CA GLU A 134 13.17 26.06 -5.22
C GLU A 134 13.63 25.16 -4.07
N ARG A 135 13.70 23.84 -4.30
CA ARG A 135 14.13 22.89 -3.28
C ARG A 135 15.60 23.08 -2.92
N PHE A 136 16.45 23.27 -3.92
CA PHE A 136 17.85 23.64 -3.73
C PHE A 136 17.99 24.89 -2.84
N ILE A 137 17.13 25.90 -3.03
CA ILE A 137 17.13 27.11 -2.21
C ILE A 137 16.59 26.83 -0.80
N PHE A 138 15.54 26.02 -0.64
CA PHE A 138 14.98 25.64 0.67
C PHE A 138 16.02 24.90 1.52
N ASP A 139 16.69 23.90 0.97
CA ASP A 139 17.75 23.17 1.66
C ASP A 139 18.96 24.10 1.96
N GLY A 140 19.26 25.03 1.05
CA GLY A 140 20.25 26.09 1.28
C GLY A 140 19.89 27.02 2.44
N ALA A 141 18.61 27.33 2.60
CA ALA A 141 18.04 28.18 3.65
C ALA A 141 17.75 27.45 4.98
N ASP A 142 18.01 26.14 5.07
CA ASP A 142 17.52 25.25 6.15
C ASP A 142 16.01 25.37 6.38
N PHE A 143 15.27 25.70 5.32
CA PHE A 143 13.83 25.82 5.36
C PHE A 143 13.20 24.49 5.03
N ILE A 144 12.62 23.84 6.03
CA ILE A 144 11.75 22.68 5.82
C ILE A 144 10.34 23.24 5.69
N PRO A 145 9.76 23.31 4.47
CA PRO A 145 8.38 23.74 4.33
C PRO A 145 7.52 22.76 5.11
N ARG A 146 6.94 23.17 6.24
CA ARG A 146 5.90 22.35 6.87
C ARG A 146 4.77 22.24 5.85
N PRO A 147 4.48 21.02 5.33
CA PRO A 147 3.35 20.85 4.45
C PRO A 147 2.11 21.29 5.22
N LYS A 148 1.28 22.15 4.63
CA LYS A 148 -0.06 22.32 5.18
C LYS A 148 -0.75 21.00 4.90
N SER A 149 -1.27 20.33 5.91
CA SER A 149 -2.07 19.14 5.72
C SER A 149 -3.51 19.39 6.12
N ILE A 150 -4.41 18.63 5.52
CA ILE A 150 -5.80 18.53 5.93
C ILE A 150 -6.18 17.07 5.99
N THR A 151 -7.06 16.71 6.92
CA THR A 151 -7.61 15.37 7.01
C THR A 151 -8.97 15.33 6.31
N LEU A 152 -9.12 14.37 5.40
CA LEU A 152 -10.29 14.16 4.57
C LEU A 152 -10.64 12.67 4.59
N ASP A 153 -11.81 12.31 5.14
CA ASP A 153 -12.24 10.91 5.33
C ASP A 153 -11.16 10.05 6.01
N ASP A 154 -10.60 10.55 7.11
CA ASP A 154 -9.51 9.93 7.87
C ASP A 154 -8.18 9.73 7.11
N VAL A 155 -8.05 10.31 5.90
CA VAL A 155 -6.82 10.35 5.13
C VAL A 155 -6.20 11.74 5.21
N GLU A 156 -4.95 11.82 5.66
CA GLU A 156 -4.18 13.06 5.62
C GLU A 156 -3.70 13.35 4.19
N TYR A 157 -3.91 14.57 3.72
CA TYR A 157 -3.38 15.06 2.46
C TYR A 157 -2.54 16.31 2.69
N LEU A 158 -1.36 16.35 2.08
CA LEU A 158 -0.58 17.57 1.92
C LEU A 158 -1.26 18.46 0.89
N VAL A 159 -1.45 19.74 1.21
CA VAL A 159 -2.19 20.69 0.38
C VAL A 159 -1.42 21.95 0.05
N ALA A 160 -1.65 22.43 -1.17
CA ALA A 160 -1.22 23.73 -1.62
C ALA A 160 -2.34 24.42 -2.39
N LYS A 161 -2.41 25.75 -2.26
CA LYS A 161 -3.31 26.58 -3.07
C LYS A 161 -2.52 27.58 -3.91
N GLU A 162 -2.92 27.76 -5.15
CA GLU A 162 -2.35 28.75 -6.08
C GLU A 162 -3.48 29.60 -6.65
N GLU A 163 -3.38 30.91 -6.51
CA GLU A 163 -4.29 31.83 -7.18
C GLU A 163 -3.79 32.08 -8.60
N ILE A 164 -4.67 31.89 -9.59
CA ILE A 164 -4.32 31.99 -11.01
C ILE A 164 -5.26 32.96 -11.71
N GLN A 165 -4.72 33.68 -12.69
CA GLN A 165 -5.55 34.47 -13.61
C GLN A 165 -6.16 33.55 -14.67
N VAL A 166 -7.50 33.45 -14.68
CA VAL A 166 -8.27 32.62 -15.62
C VAL A 166 -8.61 33.42 -16.88
N THR A 167 -9.06 34.66 -16.69
CA THR A 167 -9.28 35.65 -17.76
C THR A 167 -8.76 37.01 -17.31
N LYS A 168 -8.76 38.02 -18.19
CA LYS A 168 -8.36 39.39 -17.83
C LYS A 168 -9.13 39.96 -16.63
N SER A 169 -10.36 39.50 -16.38
CA SER A 169 -11.25 39.99 -15.32
C SER A 169 -11.54 38.96 -14.21
N ARG A 170 -10.99 37.74 -14.27
CA ARG A 170 -11.32 36.65 -13.34
C ARG A 170 -10.08 35.92 -12.84
N THR A 171 -9.94 35.83 -11.53
CA THR A 171 -9.01 34.91 -10.86
C THR A 171 -9.73 33.64 -10.39
N GLY A 172 -8.95 32.58 -10.16
CA GLY A 172 -9.44 31.31 -9.65
C GLY A 172 -8.42 30.70 -8.69
N ILE A 173 -8.90 29.93 -7.73
CA ILE A 173 -8.03 29.24 -6.76
C ILE A 173 -7.90 27.78 -7.20
N VAL A 174 -6.66 27.31 -7.30
CA VAL A 174 -6.34 25.92 -7.63
C VAL A 174 -5.82 25.22 -6.39
N TRP A 175 -6.42 24.08 -6.06
CA TRP A 175 -6.00 23.23 -4.96
C TRP A 175 -5.27 21.98 -5.46
N PHE A 176 -4.08 21.76 -4.91
CA PHE A 176 -3.22 20.61 -5.16
C PHE A 176 -3.13 19.73 -3.92
N TYR A 177 -3.11 18.42 -4.12
CA TYR A 177 -3.15 17.41 -3.06
C TYR A 177 -2.08 16.34 -3.31
N THR A 178 -1.39 15.93 -2.25
CA THR A 178 -0.51 14.75 -2.25
C THR A 178 -0.79 13.91 -1.01
N ASN A 179 -0.98 12.61 -1.17
CA ASN A 179 -1.02 11.67 -0.06
C ASN A 179 0.43 11.46 0.45
N PRO A 180 0.74 11.82 1.71
CA PRO A 180 2.10 11.75 2.23
C PRO A 180 2.61 10.30 2.39
N ASN A 181 1.72 9.31 2.46
CA ASN A 181 2.10 7.90 2.65
C ASN A 181 2.36 7.19 1.33
N THR A 182 1.66 7.57 0.26
CA THR A 182 1.73 6.87 -1.04
C THR A 182 2.39 7.69 -2.15
N GLY A 183 2.55 9.00 -1.96
CA GLY A 183 2.98 9.93 -3.00
C GLY A 183 1.92 10.18 -4.07
N ALA A 184 0.74 9.56 -3.99
CA ALA A 184 -0.33 9.76 -4.97
C ALA A 184 -0.81 11.21 -4.95
N SER A 185 -0.85 11.85 -6.12
CA SER A 185 -1.09 13.29 -6.24
C SER A 185 -2.28 13.62 -7.14
N GLY A 186 -2.90 14.78 -6.93
CA GLY A 186 -4.09 15.18 -7.66
C GLY A 186 -4.50 16.64 -7.50
N ILE A 187 -5.52 17.02 -8.27
CA ILE A 187 -6.09 18.38 -8.28
C ILE A 187 -7.55 18.30 -7.85
N GLY A 188 -7.98 19.24 -7.01
CA GLY A 188 -9.39 19.30 -6.61
C GLY A 188 -10.29 19.52 -7.83
N LEU A 189 -11.38 18.75 -7.95
CA LEU A 189 -12.27 18.75 -9.12
C LEU A 189 -12.78 20.17 -9.47
N LYS A 190 -13.09 20.98 -8.46
CA LYS A 190 -13.54 22.39 -8.63
C LYS A 190 -12.45 23.33 -9.16
N SER A 191 -11.18 22.93 -9.08
CA SER A 191 -10.04 23.69 -9.60
C SER A 191 -9.83 23.52 -11.11
N LEU A 192 -10.22 22.37 -11.67
CA LEU A 192 -10.01 22.03 -13.08
C LEU A 192 -10.65 23.01 -14.07
N PRO A 193 -11.87 23.54 -13.85
CA PRO A 193 -12.43 24.61 -14.68
C PRO A 193 -11.50 25.81 -14.89
N HIS A 194 -10.77 26.23 -13.85
CA HIS A 194 -9.84 27.35 -13.91
C HIS A 194 -8.64 27.03 -14.80
N LEU A 195 -8.06 25.83 -14.61
CA LEU A 195 -6.93 25.34 -15.40
C LEU A 195 -7.33 25.06 -16.86
N CYS A 196 -8.57 24.65 -17.11
CA CYS A 196 -9.13 24.45 -18.44
C CYS A 196 -9.52 25.77 -19.13
N GLY A 197 -9.10 26.93 -18.63
CA GLY A 197 -9.38 28.24 -19.25
C GLY A 197 -10.82 28.71 -19.08
N GLY A 198 -11.42 28.43 -17.92
CA GLY A 198 -12.77 28.87 -17.56
C GLY A 198 -13.89 28.03 -18.17
N VAL A 199 -13.60 26.80 -18.61
CA VAL A 199 -14.61 25.87 -19.11
C VAL A 199 -15.64 25.58 -18.01
N ALA A 200 -16.92 25.51 -18.38
CA ALA A 200 -18.00 25.23 -17.43
C ALA A 200 -17.78 23.89 -16.73
N PHE A 201 -18.02 23.86 -15.41
CA PHE A 201 -17.80 22.69 -14.55
C PHE A 201 -18.46 21.42 -15.13
N LYS A 202 -19.70 21.51 -15.63
CA LYS A 202 -20.42 20.39 -16.26
C LYS A 202 -19.68 19.74 -17.43
N HIS A 203 -18.94 20.52 -18.23
CA HIS A 203 -18.21 19.98 -19.38
C HIS A 203 -16.91 19.31 -18.94
N VAL A 204 -16.25 19.85 -17.91
CA VAL A 204 -15.07 19.22 -17.31
C VAL A 204 -15.45 17.89 -16.66
N LEU A 205 -16.52 17.89 -15.86
CA LEU A 205 -17.04 16.70 -15.20
C LEU A 205 -17.49 15.65 -16.21
N GLY A 206 -18.28 16.03 -17.21
CA GLY A 206 -18.73 15.12 -18.26
C GLY A 206 -17.59 14.51 -19.07
N TYR A 207 -16.50 15.25 -19.30
CA TYR A 207 -15.30 14.69 -19.92
C TYR A 207 -14.66 13.60 -19.04
N ILE A 208 -14.52 13.84 -17.73
CA ILE A 208 -13.92 12.88 -16.79
C ILE A 208 -14.81 11.63 -16.65
N GLU A 209 -16.12 11.81 -16.50
CA GLU A 209 -17.09 10.71 -16.35
C GLU A 209 -17.29 9.89 -17.63
N GLY A 210 -17.03 10.48 -18.79
CA GLY A 210 -17.11 9.84 -20.10
C GLY A 210 -15.90 8.96 -20.45
N ARG A 211 -14.87 8.89 -19.60
CA ARG A 211 -13.69 8.06 -19.84
C ARG A 211 -13.93 6.59 -19.45
N GLU A 212 -13.26 5.67 -20.14
CA GLU A 212 -13.28 4.23 -19.81
C GLU A 212 -12.71 3.95 -18.41
N ASP A 213 -11.73 4.75 -17.97
CA ASP A 213 -11.05 4.65 -16.68
C ASP A 213 -11.73 5.44 -15.54
N LYS A 214 -13.00 5.85 -15.72
CA LYS A 214 -13.73 6.73 -14.77
C LYS A 214 -13.73 6.24 -13.31
N ASN A 215 -13.79 4.92 -13.08
CA ASN A 215 -13.80 4.32 -11.74
C ASN A 215 -12.46 4.51 -11.01
N GLN A 216 -11.40 4.88 -11.73
CA GLN A 216 -10.08 5.16 -11.18
C GLN A 216 -9.71 6.64 -11.26
N ALA A 217 -10.62 7.52 -11.68
CA ALA A 217 -10.30 8.91 -11.99
C ALA A 217 -9.99 9.76 -10.74
N PHE A 218 -10.45 9.31 -9.57
CA PHE A 218 -10.40 10.07 -8.33
C PHE A 218 -9.48 9.41 -7.31
N LEU A 219 -8.71 10.23 -6.59
CA LEU A 219 -8.10 9.87 -5.31
C LEU A 219 -9.13 9.90 -4.17
N ARG A 220 -10.14 10.77 -4.31
CA ARG A 220 -11.24 10.94 -3.37
C ARG A 220 -12.50 11.36 -4.11
N ASN A 221 -13.64 10.80 -3.73
CA ASN A 221 -14.96 11.15 -4.25
C ASN A 221 -15.69 12.15 -3.32
N GLY A 222 -16.82 12.70 -3.78
CA GLY A 222 -17.67 13.58 -2.96
C GLY A 222 -17.48 15.08 -3.18
N ALA A 223 -17.89 15.90 -2.21
CA ALA A 223 -17.97 17.36 -2.35
C ALA A 223 -16.60 18.04 -2.57
N ASP A 224 -15.54 17.41 -2.06
CA ASP A 224 -14.13 17.83 -2.21
C ASP A 224 -13.34 16.79 -2.99
N ALA A 225 -13.96 16.25 -4.06
CA ALA A 225 -13.35 15.25 -4.90
C ALA A 225 -11.97 15.69 -5.43
N ILE A 226 -11.02 14.77 -5.38
CA ILE A 226 -9.64 14.97 -5.84
C ILE A 226 -9.44 14.10 -7.07
N VAL A 227 -9.21 14.73 -8.22
CA VAL A 227 -8.95 14.05 -9.49
C VAL A 227 -7.47 13.68 -9.54
N LYS A 228 -7.14 12.43 -9.91
CA LYS A 228 -5.75 11.98 -10.03
C LYS A 228 -4.96 12.88 -11.00
N SER A 229 -3.68 13.05 -10.75
CA SER A 229 -2.79 13.93 -11.52
C SER A 229 -2.80 13.59 -13.02
N ASN A 230 -2.64 12.33 -13.39
CA ASN A 230 -2.69 11.87 -14.79
C ASN A 230 -4.02 12.23 -15.49
N ILE A 231 -5.15 12.06 -14.82
CA ILE A 231 -6.48 12.39 -15.36
C ILE A 231 -6.69 13.90 -15.42
N SER A 232 -6.20 14.62 -14.41
CA SER A 232 -6.20 16.09 -14.38
C SER A 232 -5.42 16.64 -15.57
N TYR A 233 -4.22 16.12 -15.83
CA TYR A 233 -3.41 16.48 -16.99
C TYR A 233 -4.13 16.18 -18.29
N ALA A 234 -4.66 14.96 -18.46
CA ALA A 234 -5.38 14.57 -19.68
C ALA A 234 -6.60 15.49 -19.95
N THR A 235 -7.31 15.88 -18.89
CA THR A 235 -8.44 16.81 -18.97
C THR A 235 -8.01 18.20 -19.43
N ILE A 236 -6.96 18.74 -18.82
CA ILE A 236 -6.39 20.05 -19.20
C ILE A 236 -5.87 20.00 -20.65
N TYR A 237 -5.17 18.94 -21.02
CA TYR A 237 -4.66 18.71 -22.36
C TYR A 237 -5.78 18.66 -23.40
N HIS A 238 -6.87 17.93 -23.11
CA HIS A 238 -8.02 17.85 -23.99
C HIS A 238 -8.58 19.25 -24.30
N PHE A 239 -8.85 20.08 -23.29
CA PHE A 239 -9.38 21.44 -23.54
C PHE A 239 -8.36 22.41 -24.16
N GLY A 240 -7.06 22.14 -24.02
CA GLY A 240 -6.00 22.92 -24.67
C GLY A 240 -5.79 22.59 -26.15
N TYR A 241 -5.90 21.32 -26.54
CA TYR A 241 -5.49 20.84 -27.86
C TYR A 241 -6.58 20.14 -28.66
N ASN A 242 -7.51 19.44 -28.02
CA ASN A 242 -8.44 18.52 -28.69
C ASN A 242 -9.87 19.06 -28.77
N ALA A 243 -10.35 19.74 -27.73
CA ALA A 243 -11.70 20.30 -27.68
C ALA A 243 -11.85 21.48 -28.64
N SER A 244 -13.05 21.64 -29.20
CA SER A 244 -13.45 22.84 -29.95
C SER A 244 -14.50 23.63 -29.16
N PRO A 245 -14.28 24.91 -28.84
CA PRO A 245 -13.07 25.69 -29.12
C PRO A 245 -11.92 25.39 -28.14
N ARG A 246 -10.69 25.37 -28.66
CA ARG A 246 -9.46 25.21 -27.86
C ARG A 246 -9.25 26.40 -26.92
N LYS A 247 -8.75 26.12 -25.72
CA LYS A 247 -8.52 27.16 -24.69
C LYS A 247 -7.03 27.47 -24.56
N ALA A 248 -6.64 28.69 -24.88
CA ALA A 248 -5.24 29.14 -24.81
C ALA A 248 -4.63 28.96 -23.40
N LYS A 249 -5.40 29.28 -22.35
CA LYS A 249 -4.95 29.11 -20.96
C LYS A 249 -4.77 27.63 -20.60
N ALA A 250 -5.63 26.73 -21.08
CA ALA A 250 -5.47 25.30 -20.89
C ALA A 250 -4.21 24.77 -21.60
N LYS A 251 -3.90 25.30 -22.79
CA LYS A 251 -2.66 24.98 -23.53
C LYS A 251 -1.40 25.40 -22.76
N GLU A 252 -1.40 26.59 -22.17
CA GLU A 252 -0.32 27.08 -21.31
C GLU A 252 -0.12 26.15 -20.10
N TRP A 253 -1.20 25.78 -19.40
CA TRP A 253 -1.13 24.88 -18.26
C TRP A 253 -0.71 23.46 -18.63
N ALA A 254 -1.18 22.92 -19.76
CA ALA A 254 -0.73 21.62 -20.26
C ALA A 254 0.78 21.62 -20.54
N THR A 255 1.33 22.72 -21.05
CA THR A 255 2.79 22.85 -21.26
C THR A 255 3.53 22.91 -19.92
N LYS A 256 2.99 23.65 -18.94
CA LYS A 256 3.58 23.79 -17.60
C LYS A 256 3.50 22.49 -16.78
N LEU A 257 2.47 21.67 -16.98
CA LEU A 257 2.17 20.48 -16.19
C LEU A 257 2.54 19.16 -16.89
N GLN A 258 3.48 19.16 -17.84
CA GLN A 258 3.97 17.92 -18.48
C GLN A 258 4.47 16.88 -17.45
N GLN A 259 5.08 17.36 -16.36
CA GLN A 259 5.48 16.56 -15.20
C GLN A 259 4.56 16.91 -14.02
N ILE A 260 3.26 16.63 -14.16
CA ILE A 260 2.24 17.09 -13.22
C ILE A 260 2.48 16.61 -11.79
N ASP A 261 2.95 15.38 -11.58
CA ASP A 261 3.24 14.85 -10.24
C ASP A 261 4.38 15.61 -9.59
N GLY A 262 5.50 15.81 -10.29
CA GLY A 262 6.62 16.62 -9.79
C GLY A 262 6.20 18.06 -9.47
N TYR A 263 5.33 18.66 -10.29
CA TYR A 263 4.77 19.99 -9.99
C TYR A 263 3.92 19.98 -8.72
N ILE A 264 3.04 19.00 -8.54
CA ILE A 264 2.15 18.89 -7.37
C ILE A 264 2.96 18.59 -6.11
N HIS A 265 3.92 17.67 -6.18
CA HIS A 265 4.83 17.35 -5.07
C HIS A 265 5.61 18.58 -4.62
N GLN A 266 6.17 19.33 -5.58
CA GLN A 266 6.86 20.59 -5.30
C GLN A 266 5.94 21.60 -4.59
N LYS A 267 4.69 21.76 -5.06
CA LYS A 267 3.74 22.71 -4.47
C LYS A 267 3.32 22.31 -3.06
N THR A 268 2.99 21.03 -2.88
CA THR A 268 2.55 20.46 -1.60
C THR A 268 3.68 20.34 -0.59
N GLY A 269 4.94 20.40 -1.04
CA GLY A 269 6.12 20.20 -0.20
C GLY A 269 6.35 18.72 0.12
N TYR A 270 5.80 17.82 -0.71
CA TYR A 270 6.05 16.39 -0.60
C TYR A 270 7.53 16.11 -0.95
N ALA A 271 8.21 15.44 -0.03
CA ALA A 271 9.49 14.80 -0.28
C ALA A 271 9.24 13.30 -0.21
N GLU A 272 9.65 12.56 -1.23
CA GLU A 272 9.55 11.11 -1.23
C GLU A 272 10.37 10.60 -0.03
N PRO A 273 9.75 9.91 0.95
CA PRO A 273 10.51 9.33 2.04
C PRO A 273 11.52 8.36 1.43
N ASP A 274 12.78 8.45 1.86
CA ASP A 274 13.80 7.47 1.48
C ASP A 274 13.28 6.09 1.91
N ARG A 275 12.75 5.31 0.96
CA ARG A 275 11.97 4.10 1.25
C ARG A 275 12.78 3.12 2.09
N GLN A 276 14.09 3.09 1.92
CA GLN A 276 14.98 2.20 2.66
C GLN A 276 15.06 2.59 4.14
N VAL A 277 15.25 3.89 4.44
CA VAL A 277 15.26 4.42 5.82
C VAL A 277 13.87 4.39 6.44
N THR A 278 12.84 4.64 5.65
CA THR A 278 11.45 4.69 6.13
C THR A 278 10.93 3.29 6.45
N ASP A 279 11.26 2.28 5.65
CA ASP A 279 10.93 0.88 5.93
C ASP A 279 11.72 0.33 7.12
N GLU A 280 13.00 0.71 7.26
CA GLU A 280 13.81 0.38 8.44
C GLU A 280 13.27 1.04 9.72
N LEU A 281 12.88 2.32 9.64
CA LEU A 281 12.32 3.07 10.76
C LEU A 281 10.91 2.58 11.11
N ILE A 282 10.08 2.26 10.12
CA ILE A 282 8.76 1.64 10.33
C ILE A 282 8.94 0.24 10.94
N ALA A 283 9.91 -0.54 10.47
CA ALA A 283 10.22 -1.85 11.07
C ALA A 283 10.78 -1.72 12.49
N ALA A 284 11.57 -0.68 12.79
CA ALA A 284 12.07 -0.39 14.13
C ALA A 284 10.96 0.11 15.06
N MET A 285 10.10 1.02 14.60
CA MET A 285 8.94 1.51 15.33
C MET A 285 7.91 0.41 15.55
N ARG A 286 7.68 -0.49 14.59
CA ARG A 286 6.84 -1.67 14.79
C ARG A 286 7.42 -2.60 15.84
N ARG A 287 8.73 -2.87 15.80
CA ARG A 287 9.43 -3.64 16.84
C ARG A 287 9.30 -2.99 18.22
N GLU A 288 9.44 -1.67 18.31
CA GLU A 288 9.31 -0.94 19.58
C GLU A 288 7.86 -0.90 20.07
N ILE A 289 6.88 -0.70 19.18
CA ILE A 289 5.45 -0.77 19.51
C ILE A 289 5.08 -2.19 19.98
N ASP A 290 5.61 -3.23 19.34
CA ASP A 290 5.37 -4.61 19.73
C ASP A 290 6.04 -4.94 21.07
N LEU A 291 7.26 -4.43 21.31
CA LEU A 291 7.96 -4.53 22.59
C LEU A 291 7.23 -3.77 23.71
N LEU A 292 6.73 -2.57 23.44
CA LEU A 292 5.94 -1.77 24.38
C LEU A 292 4.58 -2.43 24.66
N ARG A 293 3.93 -3.02 23.65
CA ARG A 293 2.70 -3.82 23.81
C ARG A 293 2.94 -5.07 24.65
N GLN A 294 4.09 -5.74 24.46
CA GLN A 294 4.53 -6.86 25.29
C GLN A 294 4.82 -6.41 26.74
N GLN A 295 5.45 -5.26 26.94
CA GLN A 295 5.75 -4.69 28.25
C GLN A 295 4.51 -4.17 29.00
N LEU A 296 3.51 -3.66 28.27
CA LEU A 296 2.26 -3.15 28.83
C LEU A 296 1.27 -4.26 29.24
N GLY A 297 1.59 -5.54 29.00
CA GLY A 297 0.85 -6.66 29.60
C GLY A 297 -0.62 -6.77 29.18
N LEU A 298 -0.97 -6.44 27.93
CA LEU A 298 -2.35 -6.49 27.43
C LEU A 298 -2.71 -7.79 26.70
N TYR A 299 -2.20 -8.94 27.17
CA TYR A 299 -2.81 -10.22 26.82
C TYR A 299 -2.83 -11.12 28.07
N ASP A 300 -4.05 -11.47 28.47
CA ASP A 300 -4.45 -12.51 29.44
C ASP A 300 -4.30 -12.19 30.95
N GLU A 301 -5.44 -12.11 31.64
CA GLU A 301 -5.60 -11.99 33.11
C GLU A 301 -4.97 -13.17 33.90
N GLN A 302 -4.67 -14.30 33.24
CA GLN A 302 -4.08 -15.50 33.84
C GLN A 302 -2.53 -15.52 33.79
N GLY A 303 -1.89 -14.56 33.12
CA GLY A 303 -0.44 -14.41 33.12
C GLY A 303 0.36 -15.43 32.30
N ILE A 304 -0.30 -16.25 31.45
CA ILE A 304 0.37 -17.26 30.61
C ILE A 304 1.24 -16.56 29.53
N ALA A 305 0.70 -15.53 28.89
CA ALA A 305 1.44 -14.72 27.91
C ALA A 305 2.68 -14.04 28.53
N ARG A 306 2.64 -13.71 29.82
CA ARG A 306 3.78 -13.13 30.55
C ARG A 306 4.94 -14.11 30.70
N TRP A 307 4.67 -15.40 30.93
CA TRP A 307 5.72 -16.42 31.02
C TRP A 307 6.37 -16.70 29.66
N HIS A 308 5.59 -16.74 28.58
CA HIS A 308 6.13 -16.90 27.24
C HIS A 308 7.02 -15.70 26.84
N LEU A 309 6.62 -14.48 27.21
CA LEU A 309 7.45 -13.27 27.05
C LEU A 309 8.76 -13.35 27.86
N LEU A 310 8.67 -13.73 29.13
CA LEU A 310 9.86 -13.86 30.00
C LEU A 310 10.84 -14.88 29.45
N LEU A 311 10.35 -16.04 29.00
CA LEU A 311 11.19 -17.06 28.38
C LEU A 311 11.79 -16.56 27.07
N GLY A 312 10.98 -15.99 26.17
CA GLY A 312 11.42 -15.45 24.89
C GLY A 312 12.52 -14.38 25.06
N THR A 313 12.34 -13.47 26.01
CA THR A 313 13.31 -12.41 26.35
C THR A 313 14.61 -13.00 26.91
N THR A 314 14.49 -13.96 27.82
CA THR A 314 15.63 -14.66 28.42
C THR A 314 16.46 -15.39 27.37
N LEU A 315 15.80 -16.12 26.46
CA LEU A 315 16.47 -16.80 25.37
C LEU A 315 17.11 -15.79 24.40
N ASN A 316 16.46 -14.66 24.12
CA ASN A 316 16.99 -13.65 23.21
C ASN A 316 18.24 -12.97 23.79
N TYR A 317 18.27 -12.74 25.11
CA TYR A 317 19.48 -12.28 25.79
C TYR A 317 20.59 -13.34 25.75
N LYS A 318 20.26 -14.62 26.00
CA LYS A 318 21.23 -15.72 26.00
C LYS A 318 21.87 -15.96 24.63
N PHE A 319 21.08 -15.86 23.57
CA PHE A 319 21.52 -16.14 22.20
C PHE A 319 21.82 -14.87 21.39
N GLY A 320 21.61 -13.69 21.95
CA GLY A 320 21.90 -12.40 21.32
C GLY A 320 23.38 -12.30 20.94
N GLY A 321 23.65 -11.95 19.68
CA GLY A 321 25.01 -11.87 19.13
C GLY A 321 25.56 -13.16 18.54
N SER A 322 24.87 -14.30 18.68
CA SER A 322 25.27 -15.58 18.05
C SER A 322 24.80 -15.75 16.60
N GLY A 323 23.98 -14.81 16.08
CA GLY A 323 23.30 -14.94 14.79
C GLY A 323 22.02 -15.78 14.83
N ALA A 324 21.69 -16.41 15.95
CA ALA A 324 20.41 -17.11 16.13
C ALA A 324 19.24 -16.12 16.16
N VAL A 325 18.16 -16.44 15.44
CA VAL A 325 16.93 -15.65 15.39
C VAL A 325 15.86 -16.35 16.20
N ILE A 326 15.39 -15.70 17.27
CA ILE A 326 14.31 -16.20 18.10
C ILE A 326 13.01 -15.57 17.67
N LYS A 327 12.00 -16.41 17.45
CA LYS A 327 10.63 -15.98 17.20
C LYS A 327 9.74 -16.65 18.25
N SER A 328 9.04 -15.86 19.05
CA SER A 328 8.06 -16.32 20.05
C SER A 328 6.65 -16.16 19.49
N GLU A 329 5.71 -17.03 19.91
CA GLU A 329 4.30 -16.98 19.47
C GLU A 329 4.16 -16.92 17.94
N VAL A 330 4.90 -17.78 17.23
CA VAL A 330 4.88 -17.82 15.76
C VAL A 330 3.55 -18.38 15.29
N GLU A 331 2.84 -17.60 14.49
CA GLU A 331 1.66 -18.08 13.76
C GLU A 331 2.06 -19.22 12.83
N THR A 332 1.47 -20.40 13.02
CA THR A 332 1.87 -21.63 12.32
C THR A 332 1.01 -21.92 11.10
N THR A 333 -0.12 -21.22 10.92
CA THR A 333 -1.03 -21.45 9.79
C THR A 333 -0.91 -20.35 8.74
N ALA A 334 -0.21 -20.62 7.63
CA ALA A 334 -0.18 -19.75 6.45
C ALA A 334 -1.43 -19.92 5.56
N THR A 335 -2.08 -21.08 5.64
CA THR A 335 -3.31 -21.44 4.93
C THR A 335 -4.37 -21.90 5.93
N PRO A 336 -5.67 -21.68 5.67
CA PRO A 336 -6.73 -22.22 6.51
C PRO A 336 -6.61 -23.75 6.59
N GLN A 337 -6.31 -24.26 7.78
CA GLN A 337 -6.40 -25.69 8.07
C GLN A 337 -7.87 -26.09 8.05
N ARG A 338 -8.22 -27.12 7.27
CA ARG A 338 -9.60 -27.61 7.14
C ARG A 338 -9.61 -29.10 7.45
N VAL A 339 -10.47 -29.49 8.38
CA VAL A 339 -10.87 -30.90 8.53
C VAL A 339 -11.65 -31.30 7.27
N ASP A 340 -11.43 -32.51 6.75
CA ASP A 340 -12.14 -32.97 5.56
C ASP A 340 -13.65 -33.11 5.84
N PHE A 341 -14.01 -33.79 6.94
CA PHE A 341 -15.41 -33.87 7.41
C PHE A 341 -15.51 -33.91 8.93
N VAL A 342 -16.55 -33.27 9.46
CA VAL A 342 -17.01 -33.47 10.83
C VAL A 342 -18.46 -33.96 10.76
N ILE A 343 -18.74 -35.09 11.40
CA ILE A 343 -20.09 -35.68 11.44
C ILE A 343 -20.57 -35.64 12.89
N GLU A 344 -21.59 -34.82 13.12
CA GLU A 344 -22.26 -34.64 14.41
C GLU A 344 -23.61 -35.36 14.45
N ASN A 345 -24.14 -35.58 15.66
CA ASN A 345 -25.49 -36.11 15.89
C ASN A 345 -25.77 -37.47 15.23
N LEU A 346 -24.73 -38.30 15.05
CA LEU A 346 -24.84 -39.58 14.36
C LEU A 346 -25.76 -40.57 15.09
N HIS A 347 -25.93 -40.42 16.41
CA HIS A 347 -26.91 -41.15 17.21
C HIS A 347 -28.36 -41.01 16.70
N HIS A 348 -28.73 -39.89 16.04
CA HIS A 348 -30.06 -39.77 15.41
C HIS A 348 -30.21 -40.67 14.20
N TYR A 349 -29.19 -40.76 13.36
CA TYR A 349 -29.18 -41.67 12.22
C TYR A 349 -29.17 -43.14 12.69
N ALA A 350 -28.42 -43.44 13.75
CA ALA A 350 -28.34 -44.77 14.35
C ALA A 350 -29.70 -45.32 14.85
N LYS A 351 -30.69 -44.44 15.12
CA LYS A 351 -32.05 -44.86 15.51
C LYS A 351 -32.86 -45.45 14.36
N ILE A 352 -32.55 -45.09 13.12
CA ILE A 352 -33.33 -45.47 11.93
C ILE A 352 -32.55 -46.33 10.93
N SER A 353 -31.21 -46.35 11.03
CA SER A 353 -30.35 -47.11 10.14
C SER A 353 -29.05 -47.51 10.83
N GLN A 354 -28.36 -48.51 10.29
CA GLN A 354 -27.03 -48.89 10.75
C GLN A 354 -26.00 -47.86 10.27
N VAL A 355 -25.13 -47.42 11.18
CA VAL A 355 -24.06 -46.47 10.88
C VAL A 355 -22.94 -47.14 10.08
N LEU A 356 -22.27 -46.36 9.22
CA LEU A 356 -21.13 -46.82 8.43
C LEU A 356 -20.03 -47.39 9.33
N ASP A 357 -19.40 -48.47 8.88
CA ASP A 357 -18.32 -49.09 9.61
C ASP A 357 -17.16 -48.11 9.87
N GLY A 358 -16.71 -48.06 11.13
CA GLY A 358 -15.60 -47.21 11.57
C GLY A 358 -16.03 -45.88 12.21
N LEU A 359 -17.25 -45.42 11.96
CA LEU A 359 -17.83 -44.28 12.67
C LEU A 359 -18.40 -44.74 14.03
N ASN A 360 -18.47 -43.82 14.98
CA ASN A 360 -19.05 -44.04 16.31
C ASN A 360 -20.34 -43.22 16.46
N ALA A 361 -21.47 -43.91 16.60
CA ALA A 361 -22.79 -43.30 16.79
C ALA A 361 -22.89 -42.49 18.10
N GLU A 362 -22.20 -42.92 19.14
CA GLU A 362 -22.24 -42.34 20.47
C GLU A 362 -21.26 -41.17 20.64
N ALA A 363 -20.38 -40.95 19.66
CA ALA A 363 -19.48 -39.80 19.67
C ALA A 363 -20.25 -38.53 19.25
N ASP A 364 -20.07 -37.45 19.99
CA ASP A 364 -20.63 -36.14 19.63
C ASP A 364 -20.05 -35.67 18.30
N HIS A 365 -18.75 -35.94 18.08
CA HIS A 365 -18.01 -35.55 16.88
C HIS A 365 -17.22 -36.71 16.30
N ASN A 366 -17.55 -37.13 15.08
CA ASN A 366 -16.67 -37.96 14.29
C ASN A 366 -15.82 -37.04 13.40
N ILE A 367 -14.52 -36.94 13.71
CA ILE A 367 -13.56 -36.13 12.95
C ILE A 367 -12.94 -37.02 11.89
N VAL A 368 -13.18 -36.71 10.61
CA VAL A 368 -12.80 -37.57 9.50
C VAL A 368 -11.75 -36.89 8.64
N THR A 369 -10.68 -37.62 8.32
CA THR A 369 -9.83 -37.32 7.16
C THR A 369 -10.04 -38.36 6.07
N TYR A 370 -10.00 -37.92 4.82
CA TYR A 370 -10.14 -38.80 3.66
C TYR A 370 -8.96 -38.67 2.73
N LYS A 371 -8.30 -39.80 2.45
CA LYS A 371 -7.24 -39.91 1.43
C LYS A 371 -7.78 -40.75 0.26
N SER A 372 -8.00 -40.07 -0.86
CA SER A 372 -8.46 -40.69 -2.10
C SER A 372 -7.38 -41.61 -2.67
N HIS A 373 -7.68 -42.30 -3.78
CA HIS A 373 -6.69 -43.13 -4.46
C HIS A 373 -5.45 -42.36 -4.95
N HIS A 374 -5.51 -41.02 -5.08
CA HIS A 374 -4.35 -40.19 -5.44
C HIS A 374 -3.46 -39.81 -4.26
N GLN A 375 -3.87 -40.14 -3.04
CA GLN A 375 -3.17 -39.76 -1.82
C GLN A 375 -2.86 -40.99 -0.98
N THR A 376 -1.73 -40.96 -0.30
CA THR A 376 -1.35 -42.02 0.64
C THR A 376 -1.75 -41.61 2.05
N LEU A 377 -2.33 -42.54 2.80
CA LEU A 377 -2.46 -42.38 4.25
C LEU A 377 -1.16 -42.85 4.91
N ASP A 378 -0.29 -41.91 5.25
CA ASP A 378 1.00 -42.13 5.92
C ASP A 378 1.02 -41.52 7.34
N ALA A 379 2.16 -41.62 8.04
CA ALA A 379 2.27 -41.08 9.39
C ALA A 379 2.14 -39.55 9.45
N ASN A 380 2.54 -38.83 8.40
CA ASN A 380 2.34 -37.38 8.33
C ASN A 380 0.87 -37.04 8.21
N ALA A 381 0.11 -37.75 7.38
CA ALA A 381 -1.34 -37.58 7.27
C ALA A 381 -2.06 -37.86 8.60
N ILE A 382 -1.58 -38.85 9.38
CA ILE A 382 -2.10 -39.13 10.72
C ILE A 382 -1.79 -37.99 11.70
N ASN A 383 -0.55 -37.49 11.72
CA ASN A 383 -0.16 -36.38 12.58
C ASN A 383 -0.93 -35.09 12.23
N GLU A 384 -1.13 -34.85 10.94
CA GLU A 384 -1.94 -33.75 10.43
C GLU A 384 -3.40 -33.88 10.90
N HIS A 385 -3.98 -35.09 10.82
CA HIS A 385 -5.33 -35.35 11.30
C HIS A 385 -5.50 -35.10 12.81
N ILE A 386 -4.51 -35.50 13.62
CA ILE A 386 -4.49 -35.17 15.05
C ILE A 386 -4.44 -33.65 15.25
N GLY A 387 -3.62 -32.94 14.47
CA GLY A 387 -3.55 -31.47 14.48
C GLY A 387 -4.91 -30.84 14.16
N TYR A 388 -5.60 -31.34 13.14
CA TYR A 388 -6.93 -30.88 12.74
C TYR A 388 -7.98 -31.12 13.82
N TYR A 389 -7.96 -32.26 14.50
CA TYR A 389 -8.80 -32.52 15.66
C TYR A 389 -8.57 -31.48 16.76
N ILE A 390 -7.31 -31.23 17.15
CA ILE A 390 -6.98 -30.27 18.20
C ILE A 390 -7.40 -28.85 17.82
N GLY A 391 -7.19 -28.47 16.55
CA GLY A 391 -7.64 -27.18 16.02
C GLY A 391 -9.16 -27.04 16.05
N TYR A 392 -9.89 -28.06 15.60
CA TYR A 392 -11.35 -28.09 15.61
C TYR A 392 -11.92 -27.98 17.04
N LYS A 393 -11.42 -28.80 17.98
CA LYS A 393 -11.84 -28.76 19.38
C LYS A 393 -11.69 -27.36 20.00
N LYS A 394 -10.51 -26.75 19.85
CA LYS A 394 -10.25 -25.38 20.33
C LYS A 394 -11.10 -24.32 19.63
N GLY A 395 -11.43 -24.55 18.36
CA GLY A 395 -12.24 -23.66 17.54
C GLY A 395 -13.69 -23.62 18.02
N ILE A 396 -14.30 -24.79 18.23
CA ILE A 396 -15.70 -24.86 18.68
C ILE A 396 -15.88 -24.29 20.08
N GLU A 397 -14.93 -24.55 21.00
CA GLU A 397 -14.90 -23.95 22.35
C GLU A 397 -14.91 -22.41 22.33
N LYS A 398 -14.42 -21.79 21.24
CA LYS A 398 -14.39 -20.33 21.07
C LYS A 398 -15.58 -19.76 20.31
N LEU A 399 -16.26 -20.58 19.50
CA LEU A 399 -17.29 -20.14 18.56
C LEU A 399 -18.71 -20.32 19.09
N THR A 400 -18.89 -21.16 20.11
CA THR A 400 -20.20 -21.44 20.70
C THR A 400 -20.21 -21.00 22.17
N ASP A 401 -21.33 -20.44 22.63
CA ASP A 401 -21.57 -20.17 24.06
C ASP A 401 -21.93 -21.47 24.83
N ARG A 402 -21.51 -22.63 24.33
CA ARG A 402 -21.79 -23.95 24.93
C ARG A 402 -20.52 -24.55 25.50
N ASP A 403 -20.63 -25.18 26.66
CA ASP A 403 -19.55 -25.96 27.23
C ASP A 403 -19.37 -27.27 26.44
N HIS A 404 -18.27 -27.35 25.71
CA HIS A 404 -17.86 -28.53 24.93
C HIS A 404 -16.78 -29.36 25.64
N SER A 405 -16.49 -29.09 26.92
CA SER A 405 -15.44 -29.80 27.67
C SER A 405 -15.73 -31.29 27.84
N GLN A 406 -17.01 -31.67 27.82
CA GLN A 406 -17.48 -33.04 27.96
C GLN A 406 -17.73 -33.73 26.62
N ASP A 407 -17.56 -33.03 25.50
CA ASP A 407 -17.78 -33.61 24.18
C ASP A 407 -16.81 -34.77 23.92
N THR A 408 -17.36 -35.81 23.30
CA THR A 408 -16.63 -36.99 22.90
C THR A 408 -16.23 -36.90 21.43
N TYR A 409 -14.94 -37.16 21.15
CA TYR A 409 -14.36 -37.05 19.80
C TYR A 409 -13.85 -38.41 19.34
N HIS A 410 -14.29 -38.84 18.17
CA HIS A 410 -13.84 -40.07 17.52
C HIS A 410 -13.08 -39.73 16.25
N LEU A 411 -11.79 -40.09 16.18
CA LEU A 411 -10.93 -39.81 15.03
C LEU A 411 -11.00 -40.96 14.03
N VAL A 412 -11.28 -40.63 12.77
CA VAL A 412 -11.47 -41.58 11.68
C VAL A 412 -10.63 -41.19 10.47
N ALA A 413 -9.70 -42.06 10.08
CA ALA A 413 -8.95 -41.91 8.84
C ALA A 413 -9.50 -42.86 7.79
N VAL A 414 -10.13 -42.31 6.75
CA VAL A 414 -10.65 -43.05 5.62
C VAL A 414 -9.62 -43.03 4.49
N CYS A 415 -9.28 -44.18 3.94
CA CYS A 415 -8.36 -44.29 2.83
C CYS A 415 -8.85 -45.28 1.79
N THR A 416 -8.66 -44.94 0.52
CA THR A 416 -9.06 -45.83 -0.57
C THR A 416 -8.06 -46.97 -0.76
N ARG A 417 -6.76 -46.67 -0.67
CA ARG A 417 -5.66 -47.64 -0.80
C ARG A 417 -5.28 -48.21 0.58
N TYR A 418 -4.95 -49.50 0.61
CA TYR A 418 -4.42 -50.12 1.82
C TYR A 418 -3.08 -49.47 2.22
N PRO A 419 -2.93 -48.96 3.46
CA PRO A 419 -1.81 -48.08 3.81
C PRO A 419 -0.59 -48.86 4.33
N GLU A 420 0.06 -49.64 3.45
CA GLU A 420 1.17 -50.54 3.82
C GLU A 420 2.31 -49.84 4.58
N ALA A 421 2.70 -48.64 4.15
CA ALA A 421 3.78 -47.88 4.77
C ALA A 421 3.44 -47.48 6.22
N LEU A 422 2.23 -46.99 6.44
CA LEU A 422 1.75 -46.62 7.78
C LEU A 422 1.67 -47.83 8.71
N ILE A 423 1.24 -48.98 8.19
CA ILE A 423 1.15 -50.22 8.96
C ILE A 423 2.55 -50.67 9.41
N LYS A 424 3.52 -50.64 8.49
CA LYS A 424 4.91 -50.98 8.80
C LYS A 424 5.49 -50.09 9.90
N GLU A 425 5.16 -48.81 9.88
CA GLU A 425 5.60 -47.84 10.89
C GLU A 425 4.86 -47.99 12.22
N ALA A 426 3.55 -48.25 12.18
CA ALA A 426 2.74 -48.46 13.39
C ALA A 426 3.10 -49.76 14.11
N GLY A 427 3.55 -50.79 13.39
CA GLY A 427 3.97 -52.06 13.96
C GLY A 427 2.87 -52.69 14.83
N THR A 428 3.20 -53.00 16.09
CA THR A 428 2.27 -53.61 17.05
C THR A 428 1.10 -52.73 17.46
N LYS A 429 1.11 -51.44 17.11
CA LYS A 429 0.03 -50.50 17.40
C LYS A 429 -1.13 -50.60 16.41
N TRP A 430 -0.90 -51.26 15.27
CA TRP A 430 -1.92 -51.53 14.26
C TRP A 430 -2.66 -52.83 14.59
N SER A 431 -3.97 -52.76 14.68
CA SER A 431 -4.81 -53.94 14.91
C SER A 431 -6.05 -53.89 14.03
N GLN A 432 -6.43 -55.04 13.46
CA GLN A 432 -7.68 -55.17 12.73
C GLN A 432 -8.85 -55.35 13.71
N LEU A 433 -9.90 -54.54 13.55
CA LEU A 433 -11.14 -54.68 14.31
C LEU A 433 -12.15 -55.57 13.56
N LYS A 434 -12.27 -55.34 12.25
CA LYS A 434 -13.09 -56.13 11.31
C LYS A 434 -12.58 -55.94 9.88
N PRO A 435 -13.07 -56.68 8.87
CA PRO A 435 -12.66 -56.48 7.48
C PRO A 435 -12.77 -55.01 7.04
N GLY A 436 -11.65 -54.43 6.61
CA GLY A 436 -11.56 -53.02 6.19
C GLY A 436 -11.64 -51.97 7.29
N VAL A 437 -11.73 -52.37 8.57
CA VAL A 437 -11.66 -51.42 9.70
C VAL A 437 -10.58 -51.84 10.68
N TYR A 438 -9.68 -50.90 10.91
CA TYR A 438 -8.48 -51.07 11.72
C TYR A 438 -8.42 -50.01 12.80
N LYS A 439 -7.52 -50.20 13.76
CA LYS A 439 -7.24 -49.26 14.82
C LYS A 439 -5.73 -49.02 14.89
N ILE A 440 -5.34 -47.77 15.04
CA ILE A 440 -4.00 -47.36 15.41
C ILE A 440 -4.05 -46.83 16.84
N ASN A 441 -3.36 -47.51 17.76
CA ASN A 441 -3.27 -47.08 19.15
C ASN A 441 -2.04 -46.19 19.35
N LEU A 442 -2.22 -44.86 19.33
CA LEU A 442 -1.18 -43.88 19.66
C LEU A 442 -1.48 -43.27 21.06
N LEU A 443 -1.10 -42.01 21.30
CA LEU A 443 -1.59 -41.26 22.45
C LEU A 443 -3.11 -41.01 22.37
N ILE A 444 -3.65 -41.02 21.15
CA ILE A 444 -5.07 -40.95 20.84
C ILE A 444 -5.36 -42.12 19.90
N ASP A 445 -6.48 -42.79 20.12
CA ASP A 445 -6.92 -43.89 19.26
C ASP A 445 -7.51 -43.35 17.97
N ILE A 446 -7.12 -43.96 16.84
CA ILE A 446 -7.60 -43.59 15.51
C ILE A 446 -8.16 -44.83 14.83
N THR A 447 -9.41 -44.73 14.36
CA THR A 447 -10.03 -45.78 13.54
C THR A 447 -9.67 -45.55 12.09
N VAL A 448 -9.17 -46.58 11.40
CA VAL A 448 -8.82 -46.50 9.98
C VAL A 448 -9.80 -47.33 9.17
N VAL A 449 -10.44 -46.69 8.20
CA VAL A 449 -11.36 -47.34 7.26
C VAL A 449 -10.68 -47.46 5.90
N VAL A 450 -10.58 -48.68 5.39
CA VAL A 450 -10.03 -48.96 4.06
C VAL A 450 -11.18 -49.31 3.12
N THR A 451 -11.60 -48.37 2.27
CA THR A 451 -12.83 -48.53 1.45
C THR A 451 -12.75 -49.70 0.47
N SER A 452 -11.54 -50.07 0.05
CA SER A 452 -11.29 -51.26 -0.78
C SER A 452 -11.37 -52.59 -0.02
N GLN A 453 -11.57 -52.59 1.30
CA GLN A 453 -11.62 -53.80 2.13
C GLN A 453 -12.84 -53.90 3.04
N VAL A 454 -13.60 -52.81 3.24
CA VAL A 454 -14.84 -52.85 4.05
C VAL A 454 -15.82 -53.89 3.52
N GLU A 455 -16.64 -54.45 4.39
CA GLU A 455 -17.60 -55.49 3.98
C GLU A 455 -18.64 -54.92 3.00
N MET A 456 -18.95 -55.65 1.92
CA MET A 456 -19.97 -55.30 0.92
C MET A 456 -21.38 -55.51 1.49
N LYS A 457 -21.81 -54.57 2.33
CA LYS A 457 -23.14 -54.53 2.95
C LYS A 457 -23.82 -53.19 2.69
N PRO A 458 -25.16 -53.14 2.71
CA PRO A 458 -25.90 -51.91 2.43
C PRO A 458 -25.46 -50.73 3.30
N HIS A 459 -25.31 -50.91 4.61
CA HIS A 459 -24.92 -49.82 5.52
C HIS A 459 -23.53 -49.20 5.26
N ASN A 460 -22.66 -49.88 4.48
CA ASN A 460 -21.37 -49.36 4.05
C ASN A 460 -21.41 -48.73 2.65
N SER A 461 -22.61 -48.51 2.09
CA SER A 461 -22.82 -48.04 0.72
C SER A 461 -21.96 -46.81 0.36
N ALA A 462 -21.85 -45.83 1.24
CA ALA A 462 -21.01 -44.65 0.99
C ALA A 462 -19.52 -45.00 0.91
N TRP A 463 -19.00 -45.88 1.78
CA TRP A 463 -17.61 -46.35 1.66
C TRP A 463 -17.39 -47.13 0.38
N LEU A 464 -18.35 -47.95 -0.04
CA LEU A 464 -18.27 -48.74 -1.26
C LEU A 464 -18.30 -47.87 -2.52
N LEU A 465 -19.07 -46.77 -2.53
CA LEU A 465 -19.08 -45.79 -3.63
C LEU A 465 -17.70 -45.12 -3.84
N PHE A 466 -16.95 -44.90 -2.76
CA PHE A 466 -15.60 -44.32 -2.79
C PHE A 466 -14.50 -45.38 -2.68
N SER A 467 -14.81 -46.62 -3.05
CA SER A 467 -13.82 -47.66 -3.32
C SER A 467 -13.13 -47.42 -4.66
N HIS A 468 -11.89 -47.89 -4.81
CA HIS A 468 -11.22 -47.98 -6.13
C HIS A 468 -11.47 -49.33 -6.82
N ASP A 469 -12.37 -50.14 -6.27
CA ASP A 469 -12.79 -51.42 -6.83
C ASP A 469 -14.12 -51.24 -7.56
N LYS A 470 -14.12 -51.54 -8.85
CA LYS A 470 -15.28 -51.39 -9.73
C LYS A 470 -16.49 -52.20 -9.26
N GLU A 471 -16.29 -53.45 -8.82
CA GLU A 471 -17.40 -54.32 -8.40
C GLU A 471 -18.08 -53.78 -7.14
N ARG A 472 -17.30 -53.20 -6.22
CA ARG A 472 -17.81 -52.56 -5.00
C ARG A 472 -18.62 -51.30 -5.31
N VAL A 473 -18.14 -50.47 -6.24
CA VAL A 473 -18.83 -49.25 -6.66
C VAL A 473 -20.13 -49.60 -7.38
N GLU A 474 -20.11 -50.57 -8.30
CA GLU A 474 -21.32 -51.04 -8.99
C GLU A 474 -22.34 -51.66 -8.04
N TYR A 475 -21.89 -52.45 -7.06
CA TYR A 475 -22.77 -52.95 -6.00
C TYR A 475 -23.47 -51.80 -5.27
N ALA A 476 -22.70 -50.79 -4.84
CA ALA A 476 -23.24 -49.67 -4.08
C ALA A 476 -24.21 -48.81 -4.90
N LEU A 477 -23.91 -48.56 -6.18
CA LEU A 477 -24.79 -47.81 -7.08
C LEU A 477 -26.16 -48.47 -7.28
N ASN A 478 -26.24 -49.80 -7.13
CA ASN A 478 -27.48 -50.56 -7.29
C ASN A 478 -28.31 -50.66 -5.99
N LEU A 479 -27.83 -50.12 -4.87
CA LEU A 479 -28.57 -50.16 -3.60
C LEU A 479 -29.71 -49.13 -3.58
N PRO A 480 -30.91 -49.47 -3.04
CA PRO A 480 -32.04 -48.55 -2.98
C PRO A 480 -31.76 -47.24 -2.22
N GLU A 481 -30.94 -47.29 -1.18
CA GLU A 481 -30.54 -46.11 -0.40
C GLU A 481 -29.75 -45.07 -1.20
N ASN A 482 -29.14 -45.49 -2.30
CA ASN A 482 -28.37 -44.62 -3.20
C ASN A 482 -29.18 -44.15 -4.42
N ALA A 483 -30.44 -44.58 -4.56
CA ALA A 483 -31.29 -44.24 -5.71
C ALA A 483 -31.55 -42.73 -5.86
N TYR A 484 -31.39 -41.97 -4.79
CA TYR A 484 -31.60 -40.52 -4.77
C TYR A 484 -30.30 -39.71 -4.72
N ILE A 485 -29.13 -40.36 -4.84
CA ILE A 485 -27.88 -39.64 -4.98
C ILE A 485 -27.91 -38.86 -6.30
N PRO A 486 -27.54 -37.57 -6.32
CA PRO A 486 -27.50 -36.78 -7.54
C PRO A 486 -26.73 -37.46 -8.68
N ASP A 487 -27.32 -37.52 -9.87
CA ASP A 487 -26.80 -38.25 -11.05
C ASP A 487 -25.35 -37.91 -11.43
N TYR A 488 -24.87 -36.72 -11.07
CA TYR A 488 -23.48 -36.34 -11.34
C TYR A 488 -22.46 -37.14 -10.52
N ILE A 489 -22.83 -37.64 -9.33
CA ILE A 489 -21.92 -38.41 -8.46
C ILE A 489 -21.59 -39.76 -9.09
N PRO A 490 -22.56 -40.62 -9.45
CA PRO A 490 -22.29 -41.87 -10.17
C PRO A 490 -21.46 -41.66 -11.43
N LYS A 491 -21.77 -40.61 -12.21
CA LYS A 491 -21.05 -40.27 -13.44
C LYS A 491 -19.56 -39.98 -13.15
N LEU A 492 -19.27 -39.12 -12.18
CA LEU A 492 -17.89 -38.77 -11.82
C LEU A 492 -17.12 -39.97 -11.25
N LEU A 493 -17.76 -40.81 -10.43
CA LEU A 493 -17.12 -42.01 -9.88
C LEU A 493 -16.75 -42.99 -11.00
N GLN A 494 -17.64 -43.20 -11.98
CA GLN A 494 -17.36 -44.04 -13.14
C GLN A 494 -16.25 -43.47 -14.03
N GLU A 495 -16.22 -42.15 -14.24
CA GLU A 495 -15.14 -41.47 -14.98
C GLU A 495 -13.79 -41.64 -14.27
N GLU A 496 -13.74 -41.50 -12.94
CA GLU A 496 -12.51 -41.69 -12.15
C GLU A 496 -12.02 -43.14 -12.18
N LEU A 497 -12.91 -44.14 -12.15
CA LEU A 497 -12.51 -45.55 -12.30
C LEU A 497 -11.94 -45.89 -13.69
N GLN A 498 -12.23 -45.08 -14.71
CA GLN A 498 -11.69 -45.26 -16.07
C GLN A 498 -10.32 -44.59 -16.27
N ARG A 499 -9.95 -43.64 -15.42
CA ARG A 499 -8.67 -42.95 -15.45
C ARG A 499 -7.62 -43.81 -14.74
N LYS A 500 -6.73 -44.43 -15.51
CA LYS A 500 -5.60 -45.22 -15.01
C LYS A 500 -4.55 -44.36 -14.31
#